data_AF-A0A3D8YW54-F1
#
_entry.id   AF-A0A3D8YW54-F1
#
_cell.length_a   1.000
_cell.length_b   1.000
_cell.length_c   1.000
_cell.angle_alpha   90.00
_cell.angle_beta   90.00
_cell.angle_gamma   90.00
#
_symmetry.space_group_name_H-M   'P 1'
#
loop_
_entity.id
_entity.type
_entity.pdbx_description
1 polymer ?
#
loop_
_entity_poly.entity_id
_entity_poly.type
_entity_poly.pdbx_seq_one_letter_code
_entity_poly.pdbx_strand_id
1 'polypeptide(L)'
;MANRTIRFILLMALLILSACSPQPRTDVKPVQEAAEQPISSPPEKKELGRPGEFYAWSGNEVEGDSDVILGDYCWSENGTSCTAESDDPRELMFEERYGKTRPGERIQFSMAINPTWTWLSENDLNTIQGTRIDVIQISDGIETSYENVGDHLDAPMEPGFYFYLATVTWDLEVKGQANYAFAFSVSPDY
;
A
#
# COMPACT_ATOMS: atom_id res chain seq x y z
N MET A 1 -60.37 63.84 36.56
CA MET A 1 -58.96 64.08 36.93
C MET A 1 -58.12 62.83 36.65
N ALA A 2 -57.79 62.54 35.38
CA ALA A 2 -57.02 61.31 35.03
C ALA A 2 -56.17 61.44 33.75
N ASN A 3 -55.79 62.65 33.35
CA ASN A 3 -55.13 62.86 32.04
C ASN A 3 -53.85 63.71 32.08
N ARG A 4 -53.29 63.96 33.27
CA ARG A 4 -52.10 64.82 33.43
C ARG A 4 -50.81 64.07 33.78
N THR A 5 -50.92 62.80 34.18
CA THR A 5 -49.78 62.02 34.70
C THR A 5 -49.05 61.19 33.63
N ILE A 6 -49.69 60.91 32.49
CA ILE A 6 -49.11 60.07 31.42
C ILE A 6 -48.08 60.83 30.56
N ARG A 7 -48.17 62.16 30.47
CA ARG A 7 -47.24 62.97 29.65
C ARG A 7 -45.85 63.15 30.28
N PHE A 8 -45.70 62.97 31.59
CA PHE A 8 -44.39 63.12 32.24
C PHE A 8 -43.51 61.88 32.12
N ILE A 9 -44.09 60.68 32.02
CA ILE A 9 -43.32 59.43 31.93
C ILE A 9 -42.74 59.24 30.51
N LEU A 10 -43.43 59.73 29.47
CA LEU A 10 -42.97 59.62 28.08
C LEU A 10 -41.81 60.57 27.72
N LEU A 11 -41.58 61.63 28.50
CA LEU A 11 -40.45 62.56 28.30
C LEU A 11 -39.15 62.07 28.95
N MET A 12 -39.20 61.19 29.95
CA MET A 12 -37.99 60.63 30.56
C MET A 12 -37.39 59.46 29.76
N ALA A 13 -38.21 58.71 29.00
CA ALA A 13 -37.73 57.58 28.20
C ALA A 13 -36.93 57.99 26.94
N LEU A 14 -37.06 59.26 26.50
CA LEU A 14 -36.39 59.76 25.29
C LEU A 14 -34.97 60.32 25.54
N LEU A 15 -34.55 60.48 26.79
CA LEU A 15 -33.23 61.04 27.14
C LEU A 15 -32.12 59.99 27.37
N ILE A 16 -32.41 58.70 27.27
CA ILE A 16 -31.41 57.63 27.53
C ILE A 16 -30.80 57.06 26.23
N LEU A 17 -31.24 57.51 25.05
CA LEU A 17 -30.75 56.99 23.75
C LEU A 17 -29.62 57.79 23.09
N SER A 18 -29.04 58.80 23.76
CA SER A 18 -28.01 59.68 23.15
C SER A 18 -26.65 59.64 23.85
N ALA A 19 -26.19 58.47 24.28
CA ALA A 19 -24.83 58.33 24.82
C ALA A 19 -24.19 57.00 24.40
N CYS A 20 -23.75 56.93 23.14
CA CYS A 20 -22.52 56.25 22.73
C CYS A 20 -22.32 56.47 21.22
N SER A 21 -21.79 57.64 20.85
CA SER A 21 -21.12 57.80 19.56
C SER A 21 -19.70 57.29 19.73
N PRO A 22 -19.27 56.20 19.08
CA PRO A 22 -17.86 55.86 19.01
C PRO A 22 -17.16 56.94 18.18
N GLN A 23 -16.18 57.63 18.76
CA GLN A 23 -15.26 58.45 17.98
C GLN A 23 -14.46 57.53 17.02
N PRO A 24 -14.23 57.95 15.78
CA PRO A 24 -13.28 57.27 14.91
C PRO A 24 -11.87 57.51 15.47
N ARG A 25 -11.24 56.45 15.99
CA ARG A 25 -9.79 56.46 16.22
C ARG A 25 -9.11 56.25 14.87
N THR A 26 -8.55 57.32 14.34
CA THR A 26 -7.54 57.27 13.30
C THR A 26 -6.23 56.82 13.94
N ASP A 27 -6.03 55.50 14.04
CA ASP A 27 -4.71 54.91 14.21
C ASP A 27 -4.64 53.70 13.28
N VAL A 28 -4.64 53.99 11.98
CA VAL A 28 -4.18 53.05 10.96
C VAL A 28 -2.66 53.00 11.08
N LYS A 29 -2.17 52.10 11.91
CA LYS A 29 -0.82 51.56 11.74
C LYS A 29 -0.75 50.98 10.33
N PRO A 30 0.34 51.16 9.56
CA PRO A 30 0.45 50.52 8.26
C PRO A 30 0.36 49.02 8.50
N VAL A 31 -0.78 48.43 8.15
CA VAL A 31 -0.85 47.00 7.92
C VAL A 31 -0.03 46.84 6.66
N GLN A 32 1.22 46.39 6.85
CA GLN A 32 1.90 45.71 5.77
C GLN A 32 0.91 44.65 5.30
N GLU A 33 0.43 44.84 4.07
CA GLU A 33 -0.14 43.80 3.24
C GLU A 33 0.94 42.72 3.17
N ALA A 34 0.96 41.87 4.20
CA ALA A 34 1.63 40.61 4.16
C ALA A 34 0.89 39.87 3.07
N ALA A 35 1.50 39.88 1.88
CA ALA A 35 1.07 39.10 0.74
C ALA A 35 0.56 37.76 1.29
N GLU A 36 -0.72 37.47 1.04
CA GLU A 36 -1.29 36.16 1.29
C GLU A 36 -0.39 35.18 0.52
N GLN A 37 0.55 34.58 1.24
CA GLN A 37 1.30 33.47 0.71
C GLN A 37 0.24 32.39 0.48
N PRO A 38 0.17 31.83 -0.74
CA PRO A 38 -0.74 30.74 -1.00
C PRO A 38 -0.40 29.66 0.03
N ILE A 39 -1.36 29.36 0.91
CA ILE A 39 -1.26 28.22 1.81
C ILE A 39 -1.28 27.01 0.89
N SER A 40 -0.11 26.58 0.43
CA SER A 40 0.03 25.29 -0.22
C SER A 40 -0.30 24.28 0.87
N SER A 41 -1.48 23.68 0.78
CA SER A 41 -1.77 22.44 1.49
C SER A 41 -0.55 21.52 1.32
N PRO A 42 -0.04 20.92 2.41
CA PRO A 42 1.00 19.89 2.30
C PRO A 42 0.56 18.89 1.23
N PRO A 43 1.46 18.44 0.34
CA PRO A 43 1.12 17.43 -0.66
C PRO A 43 0.45 16.27 0.09
N GLU A 44 -0.78 15.96 -0.31
CA GLU A 44 -1.56 14.86 0.25
C GLU A 44 -0.69 13.61 0.13
N LYS A 45 -0.33 13.01 1.27
CA LYS A 45 0.44 11.76 1.29
C LYS A 45 -0.42 10.69 0.63
N LYS A 46 -0.10 10.38 -0.62
CA LYS A 46 -0.76 9.33 -1.37
C LYS A 46 -0.33 7.99 -0.77
N GLU A 47 -1.27 7.27 -0.16
CA GLU A 47 -0.99 5.94 0.37
C GLU A 47 -0.50 5.03 -0.76
N LEU A 48 0.71 4.49 -0.59
CA LEU A 48 1.29 3.50 -1.50
C LEU A 48 0.54 2.19 -1.25
N GLY A 49 -0.43 1.86 -2.11
CA GLY A 49 -1.33 0.72 -1.92
C GLY A 49 -0.64 -0.66 -2.02
N ARG A 50 -1.38 -1.75 -2.20
CA ARG A 50 -0.79 -3.11 -2.21
C ARG A 50 0.22 -3.30 -3.37
N PRO A 51 1.20 -4.22 -3.23
CA PRO A 51 2.00 -4.67 -4.36
C PRO A 51 1.18 -5.43 -5.40
N GLY A 52 1.83 -5.69 -6.53
CA GLY A 52 1.27 -6.51 -7.60
C GLY A 52 0.82 -7.89 -7.09
N GLU A 53 -0.11 -8.49 -7.81
CA GLU A 53 -0.52 -9.86 -7.57
C GLU A 53 0.50 -10.80 -8.21
N PHE A 54 1.09 -11.70 -7.40
CA PHE A 54 2.08 -12.66 -7.84
C PHE A 54 1.40 -13.99 -8.16
N TYR A 55 1.80 -14.64 -9.25
CA TYR A 55 1.29 -15.95 -9.64
C TYR A 55 2.44 -16.94 -9.80
N ALA A 56 2.20 -18.19 -9.41
CA ALA A 56 3.11 -19.30 -9.57
C ALA A 56 2.39 -20.51 -10.17
N TRP A 57 2.87 -21.03 -11.29
CA TRP A 57 2.28 -22.19 -11.97
C TRP A 57 3.31 -23.09 -12.63
N SER A 58 2.96 -24.35 -12.87
CA SER A 58 3.81 -25.30 -13.60
C SER A 58 3.04 -26.05 -14.68
N GLY A 59 3.64 -26.25 -15.85
CA GLY A 59 2.98 -26.94 -16.96
C GLY A 59 1.73 -26.21 -17.48
N ASN A 60 0.73 -26.96 -17.94
CA ASN A 60 -0.43 -26.43 -18.66
C ASN A 60 -1.64 -26.23 -17.72
N GLU A 61 -1.63 -25.10 -17.00
CA GLU A 61 -2.72 -24.22 -16.55
C GLU A 61 -3.93 -24.73 -15.73
N VAL A 62 -4.22 -26.04 -15.55
CA VAL A 62 -5.39 -26.43 -14.72
C VAL A 62 -5.01 -27.10 -13.41
N GLU A 63 -4.05 -28.02 -13.43
CA GLU A 63 -3.54 -28.67 -12.21
C GLU A 63 -2.17 -28.12 -11.79
N GLY A 64 -1.59 -27.29 -12.65
CA GLY A 64 -0.28 -26.66 -12.48
C GLY A 64 -0.25 -25.47 -11.55
N ASP A 65 -1.39 -24.87 -11.28
CA ASP A 65 -1.47 -23.58 -10.59
C ASP A 65 -1.47 -23.79 -9.07
N SER A 66 -0.63 -23.04 -8.37
CA SER A 66 -0.75 -22.88 -6.91
C SER A 66 -1.56 -21.64 -6.59
N ASP A 67 -2.29 -21.67 -5.48
CA ASP A 67 -2.69 -20.41 -4.86
C ASP A 67 -1.42 -19.71 -4.35
N VAL A 68 -1.44 -18.37 -4.35
CA VAL A 68 -0.34 -17.54 -3.90
C VAL A 68 -0.87 -16.56 -2.86
N ILE A 69 -0.29 -16.59 -1.68
CA ILE A 69 -0.68 -15.76 -0.55
C ILE A 69 0.33 -14.64 -0.38
N LEU A 70 -0.13 -13.40 -0.48
CA LEU A 70 0.66 -12.24 -0.05
C LEU A 70 0.75 -12.28 1.48
N GLY A 71 1.96 -12.37 2.00
CA GLY A 71 2.27 -12.12 3.41
C GLY A 71 2.36 -10.62 3.65
N ASP A 72 3.49 -10.18 4.20
CA ASP A 72 3.75 -8.77 4.47
C ASP A 72 4.43 -8.06 3.30
N TYR A 73 4.28 -6.74 3.27
CA TYR A 73 4.91 -5.86 2.30
C TYR A 73 5.24 -4.50 2.89
N CYS A 74 6.20 -3.82 2.28
CA CYS A 74 6.59 -2.48 2.67
C CYS A 74 6.94 -1.62 1.44
N TRP A 75 6.67 -0.32 1.55
CA TRP A 75 7.09 0.68 0.58
C TRP A 75 7.92 1.77 1.25
N SER A 76 8.89 2.29 0.51
CA SER A 76 9.68 3.42 0.92
C SER A 76 9.41 4.64 0.05
N GLU A 77 8.79 5.64 0.66
CA GLU A 77 8.52 6.95 0.03
C GLU A 77 9.82 7.76 -0.23
N ASN A 78 10.91 7.46 0.49
CA ASN A 78 12.13 8.28 0.48
C ASN A 78 13.37 7.54 -0.06
N GLY A 79 13.17 6.44 -0.79
CA GLY A 79 14.26 5.66 -1.40
C GLY A 79 15.18 4.94 -0.42
N THR A 80 14.81 4.89 0.87
CA THR A 80 15.50 4.11 1.92
C THR A 80 14.97 2.68 1.92
N SER A 81 15.80 1.66 1.75
CA SER A 81 15.33 0.27 1.73
C SER A 81 14.46 -0.05 2.95
N CYS A 82 13.28 -0.63 2.72
CA CYS A 82 12.47 -1.22 3.77
C CYS A 82 12.57 -2.74 3.66
N THR A 83 12.29 -3.44 4.75
CA THR A 83 12.25 -4.90 4.79
C THR A 83 10.88 -5.31 5.29
N ALA A 84 10.26 -6.25 4.59
CA ALA A 84 9.05 -6.91 5.05
C ALA A 84 9.46 -8.18 5.79
N GLU A 85 8.99 -8.35 7.03
CA GLU A 85 9.04 -9.64 7.71
C GLU A 85 8.06 -10.60 7.00
N SER A 86 8.20 -11.90 7.21
CA SER A 86 7.22 -12.86 6.69
C SER A 86 6.95 -13.92 7.73
N ASP A 87 5.68 -14.30 7.82
CA ASP A 87 5.28 -15.54 8.47
C ASP A 87 5.84 -16.75 7.69
N ASP A 88 5.84 -17.89 8.36
CA ASP A 88 6.28 -19.16 7.76
C ASP A 88 5.36 -19.53 6.59
N PRO A 89 5.88 -19.86 5.39
CA PRO A 89 5.04 -20.19 4.24
C PRO A 89 4.18 -21.44 4.47
N ARG A 90 4.53 -22.30 5.44
CA ARG A 90 3.70 -23.46 5.84
C ARG A 90 2.44 -23.03 6.60
N GLU A 91 2.53 -21.95 7.38
CA GLU A 91 1.40 -21.39 8.10
C GLU A 91 0.48 -20.63 7.14
N LEU A 92 1.08 -19.84 6.23
CA LEU A 92 0.34 -19.10 5.20
C LEU A 92 -0.41 -20.02 4.23
N MET A 93 0.09 -21.23 3.97
CA MET A 93 -0.49 -22.18 3.00
C MET A 93 -1.32 -23.31 3.62
N PHE A 94 -1.66 -23.26 4.92
CA PHE A 94 -2.27 -24.41 5.62
C PHE A 94 -3.60 -24.90 5.02
N GLU A 95 -4.42 -24.02 4.45
CA GLU A 95 -5.72 -24.37 3.84
C GLU A 95 -5.81 -24.04 2.34
N GLU A 96 -4.68 -23.65 1.74
CA GLU A 96 -4.62 -23.14 0.39
C GLU A 96 -4.31 -24.24 -0.63
N ARG A 97 -4.72 -24.04 -1.88
CA ARG A 97 -4.45 -25.03 -2.93
C ARG A 97 -2.99 -24.96 -3.36
N TYR A 98 -2.35 -26.12 -3.43
CA TYR A 98 -1.02 -26.28 -3.98
C TYR A 98 -1.06 -26.66 -5.46
N GLY A 99 -0.04 -26.23 -6.20
CA GLY A 99 0.19 -26.67 -7.57
C GLY A 99 0.73 -28.10 -7.63
N LYS A 100 0.56 -28.78 -8.76
CA LYS A 100 1.19 -30.07 -9.04
C LYS A 100 2.21 -29.91 -10.16
N THR A 101 3.36 -30.56 -10.02
CA THR A 101 4.45 -30.45 -11.00
C THR A 101 5.29 -31.72 -11.04
N ARG A 102 5.91 -32.03 -12.19
CA ARG A 102 6.86 -33.14 -12.26
C ARG A 102 8.26 -32.72 -11.79
N PRO A 103 9.09 -33.69 -11.38
CA PRO A 103 10.50 -33.43 -11.11
C PRO A 103 11.20 -32.70 -12.27
N GLY A 104 11.84 -31.56 -11.96
CA GLY A 104 12.56 -30.74 -12.93
C GLY A 104 11.69 -29.95 -13.92
N GLU A 105 10.36 -29.94 -13.78
CA GLU A 105 9.51 -29.03 -14.54
C GLU A 105 9.66 -27.59 -14.04
N ARG A 106 9.41 -26.62 -14.92
CA ARG A 106 9.49 -25.20 -14.57
C ARG A 106 8.27 -24.79 -13.75
N ILE A 107 8.53 -24.16 -12.62
CA ILE A 107 7.60 -23.33 -11.88
C ILE A 107 7.82 -21.89 -12.37
N GLN A 108 6.85 -21.36 -13.09
CA GLN A 108 6.88 -20.05 -13.73
C GLN A 108 6.23 -18.99 -12.84
N PHE A 109 6.69 -17.75 -12.96
CA PHE A 109 6.23 -16.59 -12.22
C PHE A 109 5.69 -15.52 -13.15
N SER A 110 4.64 -14.84 -12.70
CA SER A 110 4.15 -13.61 -13.33
C SER A 110 3.63 -12.68 -12.25
N MET A 111 3.53 -11.41 -12.61
CA MET A 111 3.00 -10.39 -11.73
C MET A 111 1.99 -9.54 -12.48
N ALA A 112 0.77 -9.46 -11.95
CA ALA A 112 -0.24 -8.53 -12.44
C ALA A 112 -0.26 -7.27 -11.59
N ILE A 113 -0.31 -6.13 -12.24
CA ILE A 113 -0.36 -4.82 -11.61
C ILE A 113 -1.70 -4.21 -11.91
N ASN A 114 -2.40 -3.81 -10.85
CA ASN A 114 -3.66 -3.11 -11.00
C ASN A 114 -3.52 -1.65 -10.57
N PRO A 115 -3.59 -0.71 -11.52
CA PRO A 115 -3.39 0.72 -11.26
C PRO A 115 -4.42 1.33 -10.30
N THR A 116 -5.52 0.60 -10.01
CA THR A 116 -6.53 1.00 -9.04
C THR A 116 -6.03 0.91 -7.59
N TRP A 117 -5.09 0.01 -7.30
CA TRP A 117 -4.57 -0.19 -5.93
C TRP A 117 -3.05 -0.31 -5.82
N THR A 118 -2.33 -0.44 -6.93
CA THR A 118 -0.87 -0.44 -6.94
C THR A 118 -0.35 0.94 -7.36
N TRP A 119 0.72 1.43 -6.74
CA TRP A 119 1.37 2.67 -7.18
C TRP A 119 2.24 2.50 -8.45
N LEU A 120 2.49 1.25 -8.86
CA LEU A 120 3.24 0.94 -10.07
C LEU A 120 2.47 1.42 -11.31
N SER A 121 3.11 2.25 -12.16
CA SER A 121 2.44 2.84 -13.32
C SER A 121 2.10 1.78 -14.37
N GLU A 122 0.97 1.93 -15.06
CA GLU A 122 0.54 1.02 -16.15
C GLU A 122 1.58 0.86 -17.28
N ASN A 123 2.57 1.76 -17.37
CA ASN A 123 3.63 1.71 -18.38
C ASN A 123 4.77 0.75 -18.03
N ASP A 124 4.74 0.12 -16.86
CA ASP A 124 5.79 -0.79 -16.36
C ASP A 124 5.45 -2.26 -16.69
N LEU A 125 4.99 -2.52 -17.92
CA LEU A 125 4.44 -3.80 -18.39
C LEU A 125 5.43 -5.00 -18.37
N ASN A 126 6.65 -4.80 -17.85
CA ASN A 126 7.66 -5.83 -17.64
C ASN A 126 8.11 -5.89 -16.17
N THR A 127 7.18 -5.79 -15.22
CA THR A 127 7.56 -5.59 -13.81
C THR A 127 8.32 -6.71 -13.14
N ILE A 128 8.32 -7.95 -13.65
CA ILE A 128 9.31 -8.94 -13.21
C ILE A 128 10.73 -8.56 -13.65
N GLN A 129 10.91 -8.02 -14.87
CA GLN A 129 12.23 -7.69 -15.42
C GLN A 129 12.93 -6.55 -14.66
N GLY A 130 12.16 -5.75 -13.90
CA GLY A 130 12.68 -4.70 -13.03
C GLY A 130 12.80 -5.08 -11.56
N THR A 131 12.39 -6.31 -11.18
CA THR A 131 12.41 -6.77 -9.78
C THR A 131 13.44 -7.86 -9.55
N ARG A 132 13.97 -7.91 -8.33
CA ARG A 132 14.71 -9.05 -7.83
C ARG A 132 13.73 -9.99 -7.13
N ILE A 133 13.78 -11.28 -7.47
CA ILE A 133 12.97 -12.32 -6.82
C ILE A 133 13.92 -13.31 -6.16
N ASP A 134 13.96 -13.32 -4.83
CA ASP A 134 14.66 -14.34 -4.04
C ASP A 134 13.64 -15.34 -3.53
N VAL A 135 13.97 -16.63 -3.51
CA VAL A 135 13.05 -17.69 -3.09
C VAL A 135 13.70 -18.54 -2.01
N ILE A 136 12.98 -18.77 -0.92
CA ILE A 136 13.30 -19.81 0.07
C ILE A 136 12.35 -20.97 -0.18
N GLN A 137 12.90 -22.14 -0.49
CA GLN A 137 12.17 -23.41 -0.56
C GLN A 137 12.32 -24.16 0.76
N ILE A 138 11.22 -24.71 1.27
CA ILE A 138 11.17 -25.47 2.51
C ILE A 138 10.56 -26.85 2.25
N SER A 139 11.29 -27.91 2.61
CA SER A 139 10.80 -29.30 2.60
C SER A 139 11.45 -30.08 3.73
N ASP A 140 10.67 -30.86 4.48
CA ASP A 140 11.13 -31.65 5.64
C ASP A 140 11.97 -30.85 6.65
N GLY A 141 11.65 -29.55 6.80
CA GLY A 141 12.36 -28.62 7.69
C GLY A 141 13.74 -28.19 7.18
N ILE A 142 14.10 -28.56 5.96
CA ILE A 142 15.31 -28.10 5.27
C ILE A 142 14.94 -26.89 4.41
N GLU A 143 15.68 -25.81 4.58
CA GLU A 143 15.55 -24.58 3.80
C GLU A 143 16.65 -24.50 2.73
N THR A 144 16.25 -24.16 1.51
CA THR A 144 17.16 -23.92 0.38
C THR A 144 16.86 -22.54 -0.19
N SER A 145 17.87 -21.67 -0.24
CA SER A 145 17.73 -20.31 -0.77
C SER A 145 18.20 -20.21 -2.22
N TYR A 146 17.43 -19.47 -3.02
CA TYR A 146 17.72 -19.14 -4.41
C TYR A 146 17.67 -17.63 -4.56
N GLU A 147 18.73 -17.04 -5.12
CA GLU A 147 18.81 -15.59 -5.28
C GLU A 147 18.52 -15.20 -6.73
N ASN A 148 17.72 -14.15 -6.89
CA ASN A 148 17.40 -13.54 -8.18
C ASN A 148 17.03 -14.55 -9.28
N VAL A 149 16.01 -15.37 -9.02
CA VAL A 149 15.58 -16.48 -9.89
C VAL A 149 14.94 -16.02 -11.21
N GLY A 150 14.63 -14.73 -11.33
CA GLY A 150 13.93 -14.20 -12.50
C GLY A 150 12.48 -14.66 -12.54
N ASP A 151 12.02 -15.14 -13.69
CA ASP A 151 10.62 -15.52 -13.94
C ASP A 151 10.32 -17.01 -13.73
N HIS A 152 11.27 -17.81 -13.23
CA HIS A 152 11.02 -19.22 -12.96
C HIS A 152 12.03 -19.84 -11.98
N LEU A 153 11.69 -21.03 -11.49
CA LEU A 153 12.63 -22.00 -10.92
C LEU A 153 12.29 -23.40 -11.40
N ASP A 154 13.27 -24.31 -11.36
CA ASP A 154 13.02 -25.72 -11.66
C ASP A 154 12.55 -26.44 -10.39
N ALA A 155 11.48 -27.22 -10.52
CA ALA A 155 10.96 -28.04 -9.44
C ALA A 155 12.02 -29.06 -8.97
N PRO A 156 12.07 -29.38 -7.67
CA PRO A 156 12.96 -30.39 -7.11
C PRO A 156 12.94 -31.70 -7.88
N MET A 157 14.10 -32.36 -7.97
CA MET A 157 14.18 -33.70 -8.59
C MET A 157 13.58 -34.79 -7.70
N GLU A 158 13.52 -34.55 -6.40
CA GLU A 158 12.95 -35.47 -5.42
C GLU A 158 11.44 -35.25 -5.32
N PRO A 159 10.62 -36.31 -5.34
CA PRO A 159 9.19 -36.20 -5.07
C PRO A 159 8.94 -35.76 -3.63
N GLY A 160 7.95 -34.89 -3.43
CA GLY A 160 7.69 -34.34 -2.10
C GLY A 160 6.73 -33.16 -2.13
N PHE A 161 6.49 -32.59 -0.95
CA PHE A 161 5.68 -31.39 -0.78
C PHE A 161 6.58 -30.23 -0.39
N TYR A 162 6.56 -29.17 -1.20
CA TYR A 162 7.49 -28.06 -1.10
C TYR A 162 6.72 -26.76 -0.90
N PHE A 163 7.11 -26.01 0.13
CA PHE A 163 6.62 -24.67 0.38
C PHE A 163 7.66 -23.66 -0.10
N TYR A 164 7.21 -22.54 -0.63
CA TYR A 164 8.06 -21.49 -1.16
C TYR A 164 7.69 -20.17 -0.54
N LEU A 165 8.70 -19.38 -0.21
CA LEU A 165 8.57 -17.97 0.15
C LEU A 165 9.36 -17.14 -0.87
N ALA A 166 8.64 -16.47 -1.77
CA ALA A 166 9.22 -15.52 -2.71
C ALA A 166 9.25 -14.11 -2.12
N THR A 167 10.46 -13.55 -2.01
CA THR A 167 10.69 -12.15 -1.70
C THR A 167 10.87 -11.37 -3.00
N VAL A 168 9.91 -10.51 -3.32
CA VAL A 168 9.99 -9.61 -4.48
C VAL A 168 10.46 -8.24 -4.00
N THR A 169 11.55 -7.76 -4.60
CA THR A 169 12.15 -6.45 -4.28
C THR A 169 12.09 -5.53 -5.49
N TRP A 170 11.54 -4.33 -5.29
CA TRP A 170 11.57 -3.24 -6.26
C TRP A 170 12.63 -2.22 -5.83
N ASP A 171 13.53 -1.85 -6.75
CA ASP A 171 14.64 -0.92 -6.49
C ASP A 171 14.65 0.32 -7.39
N LEU A 172 13.66 0.44 -8.30
CA LEU A 172 13.55 1.52 -9.28
C LEU A 172 12.77 2.72 -8.73
N GLU A 173 11.67 3.12 -9.39
CA GLU A 173 10.90 4.32 -9.03
C GLU A 173 10.23 4.18 -7.66
N VAL A 174 9.73 2.98 -7.36
CA VAL A 174 9.17 2.61 -6.07
C VAL A 174 10.12 1.62 -5.43
N LYS A 175 10.63 1.95 -4.23
CA LYS A 175 11.42 0.99 -3.46
C LYS A 175 10.56 0.25 -2.48
N GLY A 176 10.66 -1.07 -2.46
CA GLY A 176 9.86 -1.87 -1.55
C GLY A 176 10.17 -3.35 -1.63
N GLN A 177 9.56 -4.08 -0.71
CA GLN A 177 9.65 -5.52 -0.62
C GLN A 177 8.26 -6.09 -0.36
N ALA A 178 7.96 -7.23 -0.94
CA ALA A 178 6.76 -8.01 -0.64
C ALA A 178 7.09 -9.49 -0.59
N ASN A 179 6.45 -10.21 0.31
CA ASN A 179 6.67 -11.63 0.54
C ASN A 179 5.44 -12.43 0.10
N TYR A 180 5.63 -13.47 -0.70
CA TYR A 180 4.57 -14.31 -1.24
C TYR A 180 4.83 -15.78 -0.93
N ALA A 181 3.84 -16.46 -0.35
CA ALA A 181 3.89 -17.88 -0.09
C ALA A 181 3.11 -18.67 -1.17
N PHE A 182 3.65 -19.80 -1.58
CA PHE A 182 2.99 -20.77 -2.47
C PHE A 182 3.55 -22.17 -2.25
N ALA A 183 2.90 -23.20 -2.79
CA ALA A 183 3.31 -24.59 -2.56
C ALA A 183 3.12 -25.48 -3.78
N PHE A 184 4.00 -26.45 -3.94
CA PHE A 184 3.92 -27.46 -4.99
C PHE A 184 4.08 -28.87 -4.43
N SER A 185 3.23 -29.78 -4.90
CA SER A 185 3.45 -31.22 -4.81
C SER A 185 4.22 -31.66 -6.05
N VAL A 186 5.37 -32.29 -5.83
CA VAL A 186 6.25 -32.81 -6.88
C VAL A 186 6.08 -34.32 -6.97
N SER A 187 5.69 -34.83 -8.14
CA SER A 187 5.56 -36.27 -8.38
C SER A 187 5.83 -36.64 -9.84
N PRO A 188 6.52 -37.75 -10.13
CA PRO A 188 6.66 -38.25 -11.50
C PRO A 188 5.33 -38.68 -12.14
N ASP A 189 4.27 -38.83 -11.34
CA ASP A 189 2.96 -39.32 -11.79
C ASP A 189 2.02 -38.22 -12.32
N TYR A 190 2.42 -36.95 -12.25
CA TYR A 190 1.67 -35.84 -12.84
C TYR A 190 1.87 -35.74 -14.36
#